data_AF-W2C934-F1
#
_entry.id   AF-W2C934-F1
#
_cell.length_a   1.000
_cell.length_b   1.000
_cell.length_c   1.000
_cell.angle_alpha   90.00
_cell.angle_beta   90.00
_cell.angle_gamma   90.00
#
_symmetry.space_group_name_H-M   'P 1'
#
loop_
_entity.id
_entity.type
_entity.pdbx_description
1 polymer ?
#
loop_
_entity_poly.entity_id
_entity_poly.type
_entity_poly.pdbx_seq_one_letter_code
_entity_poly.pdbx_strand_id
1 'polypeptide(L)'
;DRSFRLFLSRGYDAVSFTDIEKAANVTRGIIFYYFKGKEDLLRQVADAFVIQFLKSDNLTEDCSSSPTPLRIFLENCIDRIRERIRFFFDEVGDGIEITAASFLSFTLCRQIKIFSSNKYK
;
A
#
# COMPACT_ATOMS: atom_id res chain seq x y z
N ASP A 1 -5.83 -1.77 6.05
CA ASP A 1 -4.54 -1.35 6.66
C ASP A 1 -4.06 -2.35 7.70
N ARG A 2 -4.82 -2.58 8.79
CA ARG A 2 -4.41 -3.51 9.86
C ARG A 2 -4.07 -4.92 9.37
N SER A 3 -4.91 -5.51 8.52
CA SER A 3 -4.64 -6.83 7.93
C SER A 3 -3.39 -6.85 7.06
N PHE A 4 -3.12 -5.79 6.30
CA PHE A 4 -1.90 -5.66 5.49
C PHE A 4 -0.65 -5.69 6.35
N ARG A 5 -0.63 -4.89 7.42
CA ARG A 5 0.48 -4.85 8.37
C ARG A 5 0.73 -6.21 9.02
N LEU A 6 -0.34 -6.95 9.35
CA LEU A 6 -0.21 -8.32 9.87
C LEU A 6 0.41 -9.26 8.83
N PHE A 7 -0.11 -9.29 7.61
CA PHE A 7 0.43 -10.14 6.54
C PHE A 7 1.87 -9.81 6.21
N LEU A 8 2.23 -8.53 6.25
CA LEU A 8 3.56 -8.04 5.95
C LEU A 8 4.59 -8.36 7.05
N SER A 9 4.16 -8.37 8.31
CA SER A 9 5.05 -8.63 9.46
C SER A 9 5.19 -10.11 9.82
N ARG A 10 4.15 -10.90 9.58
CA ARG A 10 4.11 -12.31 10.01
C ARG A 10 4.01 -13.31 8.85
N GLY A 11 3.78 -12.84 7.63
CA GLY A 11 3.46 -13.69 6.48
C GLY A 11 1.98 -14.08 6.42
N TYR A 12 1.52 -14.49 5.24
CA TYR A 12 0.12 -14.84 5.01
C TYR A 12 -0.35 -16.00 5.88
N ASP A 13 0.41 -17.10 5.92
CA ASP A 13 -0.02 -18.34 6.58
C ASP A 13 -0.13 -18.19 8.09
N ALA A 14 0.78 -17.43 8.71
CA ALA A 14 0.80 -17.22 10.16
C ALA A 14 -0.31 -16.29 10.68
N VAL A 15 -0.99 -15.54 9.81
CA VAL A 15 -2.07 -14.62 10.22
C VAL A 15 -3.41 -15.34 10.22
N SER A 16 -4.07 -15.34 11.39
CA SER A 16 -5.41 -15.89 11.56
C SER A 16 -6.50 -14.81 11.50
N PHE A 17 -7.76 -15.21 11.29
CA PHE A 17 -8.89 -14.28 11.43
C PHE A 17 -8.98 -13.67 12.83
N THR A 18 -8.59 -14.43 13.87
CA THR A 18 -8.54 -13.94 15.25
C THR A 18 -7.55 -12.79 15.41
N ASP A 19 -6.38 -12.86 14.75
CA ASP A 19 -5.41 -11.76 14.77
C ASP A 19 -5.97 -10.51 14.09
N ILE A 20 -6.69 -10.70 12.99
CA ILE A 20 -7.29 -9.61 12.22
C ILE A 20 -8.40 -8.93 13.03
N GLU A 21 -9.28 -9.71 13.66
CA GLU A 21 -10.33 -9.19 14.57
C GLU A 21 -9.73 -8.32 15.67
N LYS A 22 -8.68 -8.82 16.35
CA LYS A 22 -7.99 -8.09 17.40
C LYS A 22 -7.32 -6.82 16.89
N ALA A 23 -6.63 -6.88 15.75
CA ALA A 23 -5.89 -5.75 15.21
C ALA A 23 -6.79 -4.65 14.63
N ALA A 24 -7.94 -5.02 14.06
CA ALA A 24 -8.90 -4.11 13.46
C ALA A 24 -10.05 -3.71 14.42
N ASN A 25 -10.15 -4.35 15.59
CA ASN A 25 -11.25 -4.19 16.54
C ASN A 25 -12.63 -4.41 15.88
N VAL A 26 -12.76 -5.50 15.12
CA VAL A 26 -13.99 -5.89 14.42
C VAL A 26 -14.33 -7.33 14.75
N THR A 27 -15.59 -7.71 14.55
CA THR A 27 -16.03 -9.09 14.74
C THR A 27 -15.81 -9.92 13.48
N ARG A 28 -15.67 -11.24 13.66
CA ARG A 28 -15.59 -12.22 12.57
C ARG A 28 -16.73 -12.09 11.56
N GLY A 29 -17.95 -11.82 12.03
CA GLY A 29 -19.12 -11.64 11.17
C GLY A 29 -18.96 -10.48 10.18
N ILE A 30 -18.42 -9.34 10.64
CA ILE A 30 -18.13 -8.19 9.76
C ILE A 30 -17.08 -8.55 8.72
N ILE A 31 -16.02 -9.27 9.13
CA ILE A 31 -14.96 -9.68 8.19
C ILE A 31 -15.55 -10.56 7.09
N PHE A 32 -16.34 -11.58 7.44
CA PHE A 32 -16.94 -12.48 6.44
C PHE A 32 -18.05 -11.84 5.61
N TYR A 33 -18.65 -10.74 6.09
CA TYR A 33 -19.56 -9.95 5.27
C TYR A 33 -18.85 -9.24 4.12
N TYR A 34 -17.65 -8.69 4.36
CA TYR A 34 -16.88 -7.96 3.34
C TYR A 34 -15.95 -8.85 2.50
N PHE A 35 -15.48 -9.96 3.06
CA PHE A 35 -14.46 -10.80 2.44
C PHE A 35 -14.88 -12.25 2.40
N LYS A 36 -14.72 -12.89 1.24
CA LYS A 36 -15.07 -14.31 1.06
C LYS A 36 -14.11 -15.26 1.77
N GLY A 37 -12.95 -14.77 2.19
CA GLY A 37 -11.92 -15.57 2.86
C GLY A 37 -10.60 -14.81 3.01
N LYS A 38 -9.59 -15.49 3.55
CA LYS A 38 -8.27 -14.88 3.84
C LYS A 38 -7.54 -14.48 2.55
N GLU A 39 -7.66 -15.28 1.50
CA GLU A 39 -7.11 -14.97 0.17
C GLU A 39 -7.81 -13.76 -0.47
N ASP A 40 -9.15 -13.69 -0.38
CA ASP A 40 -9.92 -12.57 -0.87
C ASP A 40 -9.58 -11.27 -0.14
N LEU A 41 -9.43 -11.35 1.19
CA LEU A 41 -8.94 -10.25 2.01
C LEU A 41 -7.54 -9.82 1.58
N LEU A 42 -6.60 -10.76 1.38
CA LEU A 42 -5.24 -10.45 0.94
C LEU A 42 -5.26 -9.73 -0.42
N ARG A 43 -6.02 -10.22 -1.39
CA ARG A 43 -6.13 -9.63 -2.72
C ARG A 43 -6.67 -8.21 -2.65
N GLN A 44 -7.80 -7.99 -1.98
CA GLN A 44 -8.39 -6.66 -1.84
C GLN A 44 -7.46 -5.69 -1.10
N VAL A 45 -6.73 -6.19 -0.11
CA VAL A 45 -5.71 -5.43 0.61
C VAL A 45 -4.53 -5.07 -0.30
N ALA A 46 -4.03 -6.02 -1.11
CA ALA A 46 -2.97 -5.76 -2.07
C ALA A 46 -3.43 -4.77 -3.15
N ASP A 47 -4.64 -4.89 -3.66
CA ASP A 47 -5.22 -3.93 -4.60
C ASP A 47 -5.28 -2.53 -3.97
N ALA A 48 -5.80 -2.42 -2.75
CA ALA A 48 -5.91 -1.15 -2.06
C ALA A 48 -4.54 -0.49 -1.80
N PHE A 49 -3.48 -1.26 -1.58
CA PHE A 49 -2.19 -0.69 -1.17
C PHE A 49 -1.14 -0.67 -2.27
N VAL A 50 -1.00 -1.73 -3.06
CA VAL A 50 -0.04 -1.79 -4.17
C VAL A 50 -0.55 -0.99 -5.36
N ILE A 51 -1.83 -1.15 -5.74
CA ILE A 51 -2.35 -0.40 -6.90
C ILE A 51 -2.47 1.07 -6.54
N GLN A 52 -2.94 1.42 -5.34
CA GLN A 52 -2.93 2.82 -4.91
C GLN A 52 -1.51 3.37 -4.74
N PHE A 53 -0.55 2.53 -4.34
CA PHE A 53 0.86 2.91 -4.38
C PHE A 53 1.27 3.26 -5.82
N LEU A 54 0.90 2.47 -6.82
CA LEU A 54 1.32 2.73 -8.21
C LEU A 54 0.53 3.86 -8.89
N LYS A 55 -0.71 4.11 -8.47
CA LYS A 55 -1.55 5.20 -8.97
C LYS A 55 -0.97 6.56 -8.59
N SER A 56 -0.99 7.50 -9.54
CA SER A 56 -0.72 8.92 -9.27
C SER A 56 -2.01 9.64 -8.93
N ASP A 57 -1.92 10.64 -8.06
CA ASP A 57 -2.96 11.66 -7.92
C ASP A 57 -3.01 12.59 -9.16
N ASN A 58 -1.94 12.60 -9.97
CA ASN A 58 -1.87 13.28 -11.28
C ASN A 58 -1.87 12.23 -12.42
N LEU A 59 -3.05 11.83 -12.90
CA LEU A 59 -3.22 11.00 -14.11
C LEU A 59 -3.30 11.88 -15.37
N THR A 60 -2.30 12.73 -15.62
CA THR A 60 -2.44 13.76 -16.69
C THR A 60 -1.33 13.79 -17.73
N GLU A 61 -0.44 12.81 -17.79
CA GLU A 61 0.29 12.57 -19.03
C GLU A 61 -0.34 11.39 -19.74
N ASP A 62 -1.19 11.70 -20.72
CA ASP A 62 -1.80 10.72 -21.59
C ASP A 62 -0.69 10.05 -22.42
N CYS A 63 -0.15 8.97 -21.86
CA CYS A 63 0.89 8.14 -22.47
C CYS A 63 0.41 7.54 -23.81
N SER A 64 -0.90 7.55 -24.07
CA SER A 64 -1.52 7.06 -25.31
C SER A 64 -1.09 7.84 -26.55
N SER A 65 -0.55 9.06 -26.36
CA SER A 65 0.02 9.89 -27.44
C SER A 65 1.45 9.49 -27.84
N SER A 66 2.13 8.67 -27.03
CA SER A 66 3.50 8.23 -27.31
C SER A 66 3.53 7.08 -28.34
N PRO A 67 4.57 6.98 -29.19
CA PRO A 67 4.81 5.79 -30.00
C PRO A 67 5.08 4.52 -29.17
N THR A 68 5.42 4.67 -27.89
CA THR A 68 5.72 3.55 -26.98
C THR A 68 5.02 3.71 -25.61
N PRO A 69 3.66 3.69 -25.56
CA PRO A 69 2.91 4.01 -24.34
C PRO A 69 3.25 3.14 -23.14
N LEU A 70 3.44 1.83 -23.35
CA LEU A 70 3.82 0.90 -22.28
C LEU A 70 5.21 1.21 -21.70
N ARG A 71 6.17 1.60 -22.54
CA ARG A 71 7.53 1.95 -22.08
C ARG A 71 7.47 3.18 -21.19
N ILE A 72 6.79 4.23 -21.64
CA ILE A 72 6.61 5.47 -20.88
C ILE A 72 5.87 5.18 -19.55
N PHE A 73 4.83 4.35 -19.58
CA PHE A 73 4.14 3.93 -18.37
C PHE A 73 5.07 3.24 -17.36
N LEU A 74 5.89 2.28 -17.82
CA LEU A 74 6.84 1.56 -16.97
C LEU A 74 7.95 2.47 -16.44
N GLU A 75 8.50 3.36 -17.26
CA GLU A 75 9.49 4.37 -16.84
C GLU A 75 8.89 5.27 -15.74
N ASN A 76 7.67 5.75 -15.94
CA ASN A 76 6.94 6.51 -14.94
C ASN A 76 6.71 5.72 -13.64
N CYS A 77 6.41 4.42 -13.72
CA CYS A 77 6.31 3.56 -12.54
C CYS A 77 7.64 3.43 -11.79
N ILE A 78 8.75 3.23 -12.51
CA ILE A 78 10.09 3.10 -11.92
C ILE A 78 10.49 4.40 -11.23
N ASP A 79 10.30 5.55 -11.87
CA ASP A 79 10.64 6.85 -11.30
C ASP A 79 9.82 7.15 -10.05
N ARG A 80 8.55 6.74 -10.00
CA ARG A 80 7.72 6.84 -8.79
C ARG A 80 8.21 5.98 -7.64
N ILE A 81 8.59 4.73 -7.93
CA ILE A 81 9.19 3.84 -6.94
C ILE A 81 10.47 4.49 -6.41
N ARG A 82 11.32 5.01 -7.30
CA ARG A 82 12.58 5.67 -6.95
C ARG A 82 12.37 6.89 -6.05
N GLU A 83 11.48 7.81 -6.41
CA GLU A 83 11.21 9.00 -5.60
C GLU A 83 10.70 8.62 -4.21
N ARG A 84 9.78 7.65 -4.12
CA ARG A 84 9.25 7.20 -2.82
C ARG A 84 10.32 6.55 -1.96
N ILE A 85 11.18 5.74 -2.56
CA ILE A 85 12.35 5.17 -1.88
C ILE A 85 13.25 6.30 -1.37
N ARG A 86 13.59 7.30 -2.19
CA ARG A 86 14.39 8.44 -1.77
C ARG A 86 13.77 9.17 -0.57
N PHE A 87 12.49 9.52 -0.66
CA PHE A 87 11.78 10.18 0.45
C PHE A 87 11.75 9.34 1.74
N PHE A 88 11.65 8.01 1.62
CA PHE A 88 11.72 7.13 2.77
C PHE A 88 13.10 7.20 3.44
N PHE A 89 14.17 7.14 2.66
CA PHE A 89 15.54 7.31 3.18
C PHE A 89 15.74 8.67 3.83
N ASP A 90 15.24 9.75 3.21
CA ASP A 90 15.35 11.11 3.74
C ASP A 90 14.64 11.28 5.10
N GLU A 91 13.49 10.63 5.32
CA GLU A 91 12.76 10.71 6.60
C GLU A 91 13.30 9.76 7.68
N VAL A 92 13.86 8.62 7.31
CA VAL A 92 14.23 7.55 8.26
C VAL A 92 15.69 7.64 8.70
N GLY A 93 16.57 8.24 7.89
CA GLY A 93 18.00 8.39 8.17
C GLY A 93 18.82 7.12 7.92
N ASP A 94 20.13 7.29 7.70
CA ASP A 94 21.06 6.17 7.44
C ASP A 94 21.22 5.27 8.68
N GLY A 95 21.12 3.95 8.48
CA GLY A 95 21.38 2.93 9.51
C GLY A 95 20.21 2.01 9.85
N ILE A 96 19.03 2.19 9.25
CA ILE A 96 17.90 1.27 9.42
C ILE A 96 17.90 0.23 8.29
N GLU A 97 17.85 -1.05 8.67
CA GLU A 97 17.69 -2.14 7.72
C GLU A 97 16.36 -1.99 6.98
N ILE A 98 16.44 -1.80 5.66
CA ILE A 98 15.25 -1.57 4.85
C ILE A 98 14.64 -2.89 4.50
N THR A 99 13.49 -3.14 5.09
CA THR A 99 12.62 -4.23 4.71
C THR A 99 11.52 -3.70 3.81
N ALA A 100 11.00 -4.55 2.93
CA ALA A 100 9.76 -4.24 2.20
C ALA A 100 8.64 -3.82 3.18
N ALA A 101 8.67 -4.37 4.41
CA ALA A 101 7.74 -4.05 5.47
C ALA A 101 7.83 -2.60 5.97
N SER A 102 9.04 -2.10 6.25
CA SER A 102 9.25 -0.72 6.73
C SER A 102 8.88 0.30 5.66
N PHE A 103 9.26 0.04 4.40
CA PHE A 103 8.95 0.91 3.27
C PHE A 103 7.45 1.00 2.96
N LEU A 104 6.76 -0.14 2.95
CA LEU A 104 5.32 -0.17 2.71
C LEU A 104 4.56 0.46 3.90
N SER A 105 4.98 0.20 5.14
CA SER A 105 4.40 0.83 6.34
C SER A 105 4.50 2.36 6.32
N PHE A 106 5.65 2.91 5.89
CA PHE A 106 5.82 4.35 5.68
C PHE A 106 4.86 4.91 4.63
N THR A 107 4.77 4.25 3.48
CA THR A 107 3.92 4.72 2.39
C THR A 107 2.44 4.78 2.81
N LEU A 108 2.01 3.82 3.63
CA LEU A 108 0.66 3.80 4.21
C LEU A 108 0.40 4.93 5.19
N CYS A 109 1.33 5.15 6.13
CA CYS A 109 1.20 6.24 7.10
C CYS A 109 1.10 7.60 6.40
N ARG A 110 1.84 7.79 5.31
CA ARG A 110 1.80 9.03 4.53
C ARG A 110 0.48 9.20 3.77
N GLN A 111 -0.05 8.17 3.11
CA GLN A 111 -1.36 8.25 2.45
C GLN A 111 -2.47 8.61 3.45
N ILE A 112 -2.45 8.04 4.65
CA ILE A 112 -3.41 8.39 5.72
C ILE A 112 -3.22 9.85 6.16
N LYS A 113 -2.00 10.32 6.39
CA LYS A 113 -1.73 11.73 6.75
C LYS A 113 -2.20 12.71 5.67
N ILE A 114 -1.93 12.43 4.40
CA ILE A 114 -2.36 13.27 3.27
C ILE A 114 -3.89 13.30 3.19
N PHE A 115 -4.55 12.14 3.32
CA PHE A 115 -6.01 12.04 3.26
C PHE A 115 -6.69 12.75 4.44
N SER A 116 -6.12 12.66 5.65
CA SER A 116 -6.58 13.43 6.81
C SER A 116 -6.39 14.93 6.60
N SER A 117 -5.28 15.37 5.99
CA SER A 117 -5.03 16.79 5.75
C SER A 117 -5.91 17.40 4.64
N ASN A 118 -6.36 16.60 3.67
CA ASN A 118 -7.27 17.06 2.60
C ASN A 118 -8.75 17.06 2.99
N LYS A 119 -9.13 16.48 4.14
CA LYS A 119 -10.51 16.50 4.65
C LYS A 119 -10.83 17.77 5.46
N TYR A 120 -9.83 18.57 5.77
CA TYR A 120 -9.94 19.83 6.53
C TYR A 120 -9.54 21.07 5.69
N LYS A 121 -9.56 20.95 4.36
CA LYS A 121 -9.52 22.06 3.42
C LYS A 121 -10.80 22.10 2.61
#